data_AF-A0A2C5YQU2-F1
#
_entry.id   AF-A0A2C5YQU2-F1
#
_cell.length_a   1.000
_cell.length_b   1.000
_cell.length_c   1.000
_cell.angle_alpha   90.00
_cell.angle_beta   90.00
_cell.angle_gamma   90.00
#
_symmetry.space_group_name_H-M   'P 1'
#
loop_
_entity.id
_entity.type
_entity.pdbx_description
1 polymer ?
#
loop_
_entity_poly.entity_id
_entity_poly.type
_entity_poly.pdbx_seq_one_letter_code
_entity_poly.pdbx_strand_id
1 'polypeptide(L)'
;MNKAVEVTSSAKQDTGQNSVEVTYSSEKTEHYEKLAQTLEISAGAGLSKLGIGGKIDTKFYETSFLTYIVKVDVRKQPSSKLQYHFNWTSPTSPNETYGDRFISDFVTGGALFARISIRTSDSTMHRSIEENAEVGFPMYGVDVKVTQEMKTATDKICKNSEVRIYIHYVGAPPGYQAQAQVLDDDNPLVQLKAQADKFLADAKDHDWQRYAILEKYTNIADFKDEFKPFNYSEAAERSWGVFNDFTSYFSIRDTIRDIKEDNYQGGRDKKTSLDGKANDVVQLFRNWVSSVSADPSKAKQTPQVEPPESFRKEVLLAAKWTLYIGQSLRMSSGKTHIIDSKLHPNAKKLFEIQGFGFEDVTRTAKVVFVKKRGEDRYACLIGQKTPSTYEELSRLWVFESRIGGIGDENINVYDYPDQGVIELELEGGMGNDPLFNFYVRKA
;
A
#
# COMPACT_ATOMS: atom_id res chain seq x y z
N MET A 1 -11.64 18.27 36.22
CA MET A 1 -12.06 16.88 35.95
C MET A 1 -11.25 15.99 36.86
N ASN A 2 -11.89 15.26 37.76
CA ASN A 2 -11.19 14.26 38.57
C ASN A 2 -10.81 13.09 37.65
N LYS A 3 -9.54 12.65 37.71
CA LYS A 3 -9.10 11.48 36.95
C LYS A 3 -9.77 10.23 37.51
N ALA A 4 -10.13 9.27 36.64
CA ALA A 4 -10.70 7.99 37.05
C ALA A 4 -9.73 7.18 37.94
N VAL A 5 -8.43 7.29 37.67
CA VAL A 5 -7.37 6.71 38.49
C VAL A 5 -6.37 7.82 38.83
N GLU A 6 -6.04 7.96 40.11
CA GLU A 6 -4.91 8.76 40.56
C GLU A 6 -3.65 7.91 40.47
N VAL A 7 -2.63 8.47 39.82
CA VAL A 7 -1.33 7.83 39.66
C VAL A 7 -0.31 8.65 40.43
N THR A 8 0.39 8.02 41.36
CA THR A 8 1.45 8.64 42.17
C THR A 8 2.75 7.86 42.03
N SER A 9 3.89 8.55 42.02
CA SER A 9 5.21 7.93 42.01
C SER A 9 5.76 7.86 43.43
N SER A 10 6.14 6.67 43.92
CA SER A 10 6.66 6.50 45.29
C SER A 10 8.18 6.72 45.42
N ALA A 11 8.85 7.17 44.36
CA ALA A 11 10.29 7.49 44.36
C ALA A 11 10.54 8.96 43.97
N LYS A 12 11.49 9.61 44.67
CA LYS A 12 12.28 10.71 44.06
C LYS A 12 12.79 10.16 42.74
N GLN A 13 12.61 10.87 41.62
CA GLN A 13 13.12 10.50 40.30
C GLN A 13 14.51 9.88 40.44
N ASP A 14 14.57 8.55 40.40
CA ASP A 14 15.82 7.85 40.31
C ASP A 14 16.22 8.11 38.87
N THR A 15 17.14 9.06 38.67
CA THR A 15 17.76 9.42 37.40
C THR A 15 18.65 8.27 36.92
N GLY A 16 18.13 7.04 36.97
CA GLY A 16 18.75 5.83 36.51
C GLY A 16 18.80 5.89 35.00
N GLN A 17 19.89 6.44 34.50
CA GLN A 17 20.46 6.23 33.17
C GLN A 17 19.41 6.15 32.05
N ASN A 18 19.16 7.29 31.40
CA ASN A 18 18.37 7.44 30.16
C ASN A 18 18.77 6.39 29.10
N SER A 19 18.30 5.16 29.20
CA SER A 19 18.46 4.18 28.13
C SER A 19 17.47 4.58 27.06
N VAL A 20 17.99 5.27 26.04
CA VAL A 20 17.22 5.62 24.86
C VAL A 20 17.33 4.46 23.88
N GLU A 21 16.21 3.80 23.63
CA GLU A 21 16.09 2.84 22.54
C GLU A 21 15.77 3.59 21.24
N VAL A 22 16.53 3.29 20.19
CA VAL A 22 16.37 3.91 18.87
C VAL A 22 16.20 2.83 17.83
N THR A 23 15.12 2.90 17.06
CA THR A 23 14.96 2.17 15.81
C THR A 23 14.97 3.18 14.66
N TYR A 24 15.82 2.97 13.67
CA TYR A 24 15.79 3.75 12.44
C TYR A 24 16.08 2.84 11.26
N SER A 25 15.07 2.65 10.40
CA SER A 25 15.17 1.77 9.25
C SER A 25 14.21 2.20 8.13
N SER A 26 14.44 1.63 6.95
CA SER A 26 13.47 1.60 5.86
C SER A 26 13.12 0.17 5.47
N GLU A 27 11.89 -0.06 5.05
CA GLU A 27 11.42 -1.37 4.63
C GLU A 27 10.47 -1.28 3.43
N LYS A 28 10.67 -2.16 2.43
CA LYS A 28 9.72 -2.37 1.32
C LYS A 28 8.47 -3.05 1.88
N THR A 29 7.30 -2.54 1.53
CA THR A 29 6.03 -3.18 1.88
C THR A 29 5.13 -3.32 0.66
N GLU A 30 4.51 -4.48 0.54
CA GLU A 30 3.49 -4.80 -0.46
C GLU A 30 2.12 -5.00 0.18
N HIS A 31 2.07 -5.02 1.52
CA HIS A 31 0.89 -5.37 2.29
C HIS A 31 0.44 -4.24 3.18
N TYR A 32 -0.87 -3.95 3.09
CA TYR A 32 -1.51 -2.90 3.85
C TYR A 32 -1.50 -3.18 5.37
N GLU A 33 -1.64 -4.45 5.77
CA GLU A 33 -1.49 -4.89 7.16
C GLU A 33 -0.18 -4.40 7.77
N LYS A 34 0.93 -4.63 7.06
CA LYS A 34 2.27 -4.24 7.50
C LYS A 34 2.42 -2.73 7.62
N LEU A 35 1.79 -1.96 6.73
CA LEU A 35 1.74 -0.50 6.83
C LEU A 35 1.00 -0.06 8.10
N ALA A 36 -0.20 -0.59 8.35
CA ALA A 36 -0.98 -0.25 9.54
C ALA A 36 -0.27 -0.65 10.84
N GLN A 37 0.33 -1.85 10.87
CA GLN A 37 1.13 -2.34 11.99
C GLN A 37 2.36 -1.46 12.24
N THR A 38 3.06 -1.05 11.18
CA THR A 38 4.24 -0.16 11.30
C THR A 38 3.85 1.20 11.86
N LEU A 39 2.70 1.73 11.44
CA LEU A 39 2.12 2.97 11.96
C LEU A 39 1.49 2.81 13.37
N GLU A 40 1.56 1.60 13.95
CA GLU A 40 0.96 1.26 15.25
C GLU A 40 -0.55 1.57 15.31
N ILE A 41 -1.22 1.47 14.17
CA ILE A 41 -2.67 1.60 14.05
C ILE A 41 -3.28 0.22 14.28
N SER A 42 -4.16 0.09 15.28
CA SER A 42 -4.91 -1.14 15.47
C SER A 42 -5.88 -1.38 14.31
N ALA A 43 -6.12 -2.64 13.95
CA ALA A 43 -7.06 -3.00 12.90
C ALA A 43 -8.45 -2.36 13.11
N GLY A 44 -8.98 -2.35 14.34
CA GLY A 44 -10.25 -1.67 14.66
C GLY A 44 -10.22 -0.15 14.42
N ALA A 45 -9.11 0.52 14.76
CA ALA A 45 -8.93 1.94 14.48
C ALA A 45 -8.81 2.21 12.97
N GLY A 46 -8.16 1.32 12.22
CA GLY A 46 -8.09 1.39 10.76
C GLY A 46 -9.45 1.21 10.10
N LEU A 47 -10.20 0.17 10.48
CA LEU A 47 -11.55 -0.12 9.97
C LEU A 47 -12.53 1.04 10.21
N SER A 48 -12.52 1.60 11.43
CA SER A 48 -13.41 2.71 11.79
C SER A 48 -13.09 4.01 11.05
N LYS A 49 -11.81 4.29 10.76
CA LYS A 49 -11.39 5.57 10.16
C LYS A 49 -11.40 5.59 8.64
N LEU A 50 -11.10 4.48 7.97
CA LEU A 50 -11.13 4.35 6.50
C LEU A 50 -12.51 4.60 5.88
N GLY A 51 -13.58 4.65 6.69
CA GLY A 51 -14.95 4.85 6.24
C GLY A 51 -15.64 6.16 6.62
N ILE A 52 -15.08 6.95 7.55
CA ILE A 52 -15.78 8.10 8.19
C ILE A 52 -15.19 9.46 7.74
N GLY A 53 -14.20 9.49 6.86
CA GLY A 53 -13.50 10.76 6.54
C GLY A 53 -12.79 11.35 7.77
N GLY A 54 -12.49 10.52 8.77
CA GLY A 54 -11.73 10.89 9.96
C GLY A 54 -10.25 11.08 9.62
N LYS A 55 -9.59 11.97 10.36
CA LYS A 55 -8.19 12.44 10.22
C LYS A 55 -7.11 11.35 10.38
N ILE A 56 -7.15 10.29 9.57
CA ILE A 56 -5.93 9.70 9.02
C ILE A 56 -6.01 10.05 7.54
N ASP A 57 -5.06 10.85 7.07
CA ASP A 57 -5.09 11.42 5.73
C ASP A 57 -5.31 10.30 4.71
N THR A 58 -6.44 10.32 4.02
CA THR A 58 -6.81 9.25 3.09
C THR A 58 -5.81 9.11 1.95
N LYS A 59 -4.94 10.12 1.77
CA LYS A 59 -3.77 10.09 0.89
C LYS A 59 -2.77 8.99 1.25
N PHE A 60 -2.75 8.48 2.49
CA PHE A 60 -1.95 7.31 2.91
C PHE A 60 -2.38 5.99 2.27
N TYR A 61 -3.45 5.97 1.49
CA TYR A 61 -4.07 4.76 0.94
C TYR A 61 -3.98 4.66 -0.59
N GLU A 62 -3.12 5.48 -1.18
CA GLU A 62 -2.82 5.49 -2.61
C GLU A 62 -2.11 4.21 -3.11
N THR A 63 -2.51 3.70 -4.28
CA THR A 63 -1.86 2.60 -5.00
C THR A 63 -0.52 3.06 -5.61
N SER A 64 0.60 2.48 -5.17
CA SER A 64 1.94 2.64 -5.76
C SER A 64 2.50 1.29 -6.16
N PHE A 65 3.34 1.24 -7.21
CA PHE A 65 3.96 -0.03 -7.61
C PHE A 65 5.02 -0.46 -6.59
N LEU A 66 5.72 0.52 -6.00
CA LEU A 66 6.72 0.30 -4.98
C LEU A 66 6.45 1.23 -3.79
N THR A 67 6.33 0.63 -2.61
CA THR A 67 6.06 1.36 -1.37
C THR A 67 7.13 1.04 -0.34
N TYR A 68 7.73 2.07 0.23
CA TYR A 68 8.63 1.96 1.36
C TYR A 68 8.08 2.69 2.56
N ILE A 69 8.39 2.17 3.74
CA ILE A 69 8.16 2.86 5.00
C ILE A 69 9.51 3.14 5.64
N VAL A 70 9.76 4.40 5.95
CA VAL A 70 10.86 4.83 6.81
C VAL A 70 10.31 5.02 8.21
N LYS A 71 10.93 4.38 9.19
CA LYS A 71 10.57 4.48 10.60
C LYS A 71 11.76 5.05 11.37
N VAL A 72 11.55 6.15 12.06
CA VAL A 72 12.39 6.60 13.17
C VAL A 72 11.56 6.48 14.44
N ASP A 73 12.03 5.75 15.43
CA ASP A 73 11.32 5.54 16.69
C ASP A 73 12.30 5.64 17.84
N VAL A 74 12.07 6.61 18.71
CA VAL A 74 12.87 6.91 19.89
C VAL A 74 12.01 6.66 21.12
N ARG A 75 12.49 5.79 22.01
CA ARG A 75 11.78 5.39 23.23
C ARG A 75 12.68 5.52 24.43
N LYS A 76 12.19 6.18 25.47
CA LYS A 76 12.86 6.33 26.76
C LYS A 76 12.15 5.45 27.78
N GLN A 77 12.91 4.89 28.72
CA GLN A 77 12.33 4.04 29.77
C GLN A 77 11.30 4.80 30.63
N PRO A 78 10.14 4.20 30.91
CA PRO A 78 9.13 4.77 31.78
C PRO A 78 9.49 4.62 33.27
N SER A 79 8.70 5.25 34.14
CA SER A 79 8.93 5.19 35.59
C SER A 79 8.66 3.79 36.15
N SER A 80 9.53 3.30 37.05
CA SER A 80 9.47 1.92 37.54
C SER A 80 8.68 1.70 38.84
N LYS A 81 8.18 2.76 39.50
CA LYS A 81 7.51 2.67 40.82
C LYS A 81 6.26 3.56 40.91
N LEU A 82 5.17 3.09 40.30
CA LEU A 82 3.87 3.75 40.30
C LEU A 82 2.93 3.10 41.32
N GLN A 83 2.11 3.94 41.96
CA GLN A 83 1.00 3.56 42.83
C GLN A 83 -0.29 4.12 42.23
N TYR A 84 -1.37 3.39 42.43
CA TYR A 84 -2.66 3.67 41.79
C TYR A 84 -3.76 3.74 42.85
N HIS A 85 -4.71 4.66 42.67
CA HIS A 85 -5.93 4.77 43.47
C HIS A 85 -7.13 4.97 42.55
N PHE A 86 -8.17 4.13 42.68
CA PHE A 86 -9.35 4.19 41.80
C PHE A 86 -10.47 5.08 42.37
N ASN A 87 -10.88 6.08 41.59
CA ASN A 87 -11.94 7.01 41.93
C ASN A 87 -13.31 6.53 41.40
N TRP A 88 -13.96 5.65 42.14
CA TRP A 88 -15.27 5.11 41.79
C TRP A 88 -16.41 6.12 42.01
N THR A 89 -17.22 6.36 40.97
CA THR A 89 -18.40 7.25 41.01
C THR A 89 -19.72 6.52 40.75
N SER A 90 -19.72 5.19 40.63
CA SER A 90 -20.90 4.36 40.37
C SER A 90 -21.77 4.77 39.17
N PRO A 91 -21.20 4.93 37.96
CA PRO A 91 -21.98 5.26 36.77
C PRO A 91 -22.89 4.09 36.31
N THR A 92 -23.94 4.41 35.55
CA THR A 92 -24.86 3.41 34.98
C THR A 92 -24.19 2.47 33.99
N SER A 93 -23.20 2.96 33.24
CA SER A 93 -22.41 2.19 32.28
C SER A 93 -20.91 2.27 32.63
N PRO A 94 -20.40 1.46 33.57
CA PRO A 94 -19.01 1.54 34.01
C PRO A 94 -17.98 1.30 32.90
N ASN A 95 -18.20 0.30 32.04
CA ASN A 95 -17.30 0.01 30.92
C ASN A 95 -17.25 1.14 29.89
N GLU A 96 -18.36 1.84 29.64
CA GLU A 96 -18.38 3.01 28.75
C GLU A 96 -17.70 4.22 29.40
N THR A 97 -17.81 4.36 30.72
CA THR A 97 -17.28 5.51 31.47
C THR A 97 -15.77 5.40 31.72
N TYR A 98 -15.31 4.20 32.07
CA TYR A 98 -13.93 3.94 32.51
C TYR A 98 -13.08 3.19 31.48
N GLY A 99 -13.70 2.60 30.45
CA GLY A 99 -13.00 1.75 29.48
C GLY A 99 -12.53 0.43 30.10
N ASP A 100 -11.69 -0.30 29.36
CA ASP A 100 -11.12 -1.58 29.79
C ASP A 100 -9.78 -1.44 30.54
N ARG A 101 -9.09 -0.31 30.35
CA ARG A 101 -7.79 0.01 30.96
C ARG A 101 -7.69 1.49 31.28
N PHE A 102 -6.70 1.84 32.11
CA PHE A 102 -6.34 3.23 32.38
C PHE A 102 -4.88 3.51 31.97
N ILE A 103 -4.57 4.78 31.76
CA ILE A 103 -3.20 5.22 31.46
C ILE A 103 -2.42 5.27 32.77
N SER A 104 -1.44 4.38 32.94
CA SER A 104 -0.56 4.38 34.12
C SER A 104 0.63 5.32 33.95
N ASP A 105 1.24 5.38 32.76
CA ASP A 105 2.36 6.25 32.46
C ASP A 105 2.44 6.50 30.96
N PHE A 106 3.48 7.22 30.52
CA PHE A 106 3.83 7.37 29.12
C PHE A 106 5.26 6.92 28.88
N VAL A 107 5.46 6.18 27.80
CA VAL A 107 6.79 6.10 27.20
C VAL A 107 7.05 7.43 26.51
N THR A 108 8.18 8.07 26.82
CA THR A 108 8.57 9.34 26.21
C THR A 108 9.56 9.13 25.06
N GLY A 109 9.70 10.15 24.21
CA GLY A 109 10.49 10.12 22.98
C GLY A 109 9.64 10.59 21.80
N GLY A 110 9.71 9.91 20.66
CA GLY A 110 8.93 10.30 19.48
C GLY A 110 9.13 9.33 18.32
N ALA A 111 8.14 9.26 17.42
CA ALA A 111 8.29 8.55 16.16
C ALA A 111 7.95 9.39 14.94
N LEU A 112 8.68 9.14 13.87
CA LEU A 112 8.43 9.62 12.52
C LEU A 112 8.22 8.38 11.65
N PHE A 113 7.08 8.35 10.99
CA PHE A 113 6.78 7.37 9.95
C PHE A 113 6.63 8.08 8.62
N ALA A 114 7.45 7.76 7.64
CA ALA A 114 7.31 8.28 6.29
C ALA A 114 6.95 7.15 5.34
N ARG A 115 5.80 7.26 4.67
CA ARG A 115 5.43 6.39 3.56
C ARG A 115 5.89 7.04 2.27
N ILE A 116 6.71 6.33 1.53
CA ILE A 116 7.21 6.73 0.23
C ILE A 116 6.49 5.85 -0.81
N SER A 117 5.63 6.49 -1.60
CA SER A 117 4.91 5.88 -2.71
C SER A 117 5.60 6.24 -4.00
N ILE A 118 6.15 5.24 -4.68
CA ILE A 118 6.82 5.40 -5.96
C ILE A 118 5.87 4.91 -7.04
N ARG A 119 5.61 5.79 -8.02
CA ARG A 119 4.73 5.54 -9.14
C ARG A 119 5.49 5.77 -10.42
N THR A 120 5.39 4.86 -11.36
CA THR A 120 5.83 5.12 -12.73
C THR A 120 4.71 4.68 -13.65
N SER A 121 4.45 5.47 -14.69
CA SER A 121 3.65 4.98 -15.81
C SER A 121 4.45 3.95 -16.61
N ASP A 122 5.79 4.10 -16.66
CA ASP A 122 6.70 3.27 -17.43
C ASP A 122 7.12 2.01 -16.64
N SER A 123 6.45 0.89 -16.90
CA SER A 123 6.71 -0.36 -16.19
C SER A 123 8.05 -1.01 -16.55
N THR A 124 8.71 -0.65 -17.66
CA THR A 124 10.07 -1.15 -17.95
C THR A 124 11.10 -0.58 -17.00
N MET A 125 10.80 0.56 -16.38
CA MET A 125 11.63 1.13 -15.32
C MET A 125 11.43 0.42 -13.98
N HIS A 126 10.42 -0.45 -13.80
CA HIS A 126 10.16 -1.12 -12.51
C HIS A 126 11.41 -1.80 -11.97
N ARG A 127 12.03 -2.69 -12.75
CA ARG A 127 13.24 -3.40 -12.34
C ARG A 127 14.38 -2.44 -11.99
N SER A 128 14.64 -1.45 -12.84
CA SER A 128 15.69 -0.48 -12.58
C SER A 128 15.40 0.34 -11.32
N ILE A 129 14.15 0.75 -11.09
CA ILE A 129 13.76 1.49 -9.89
C ILE A 129 13.88 0.61 -8.65
N GLU A 130 13.51 -0.67 -8.72
CA GLU A 130 13.70 -1.62 -7.62
C GLU A 130 15.18 -1.81 -7.28
N GLU A 131 16.04 -2.05 -8.28
CA GLU A 131 17.49 -2.17 -8.10
C GLU A 131 18.09 -0.89 -7.51
N ASN A 132 17.69 0.30 -8.00
CA ASN A 132 18.14 1.57 -7.41
C ASN A 132 17.57 1.77 -6.00
N ALA A 133 16.38 1.26 -5.68
CA ALA A 133 15.80 1.35 -4.35
C ALA A 133 16.58 0.48 -3.34
N GLU A 134 17.02 -0.72 -3.74
CA GLU A 134 17.88 -1.58 -2.92
C GLU A 134 19.20 -0.91 -2.56
N VAL A 135 19.76 -0.07 -3.45
CA VAL A 135 20.99 0.70 -3.19
C VAL A 135 20.71 1.96 -2.37
N GLY A 136 19.61 2.67 -2.67
CA GLY A 136 19.33 3.99 -2.11
C GLY A 136 18.74 3.97 -0.70
N PHE A 137 17.76 3.10 -0.44
CA PHE A 137 17.01 3.08 0.82
C PHE A 137 17.82 2.69 2.07
N PRO A 138 18.87 1.86 2.01
CA PRO A 138 19.75 1.63 3.16
C PRO A 138 20.35 2.92 3.77
N MET A 139 20.27 4.07 3.08
CA MET A 139 20.62 5.35 3.69
C MET A 139 19.83 5.65 4.96
N TYR A 140 18.60 5.17 5.11
CA TYR A 140 17.77 5.38 6.31
C TYR A 140 18.19 4.45 7.45
N GLY A 141 19.18 4.88 8.22
CA GLY A 141 19.64 4.17 9.40
C GLY A 141 20.39 5.08 10.37
N VAL A 142 20.54 4.60 11.61
CA VAL A 142 21.32 5.30 12.64
C VAL A 142 22.77 5.44 12.17
N ASP A 143 23.30 6.67 12.22
CA ASP A 143 24.68 7.02 11.85
C ASP A 143 25.10 6.68 10.41
N VAL A 144 24.14 6.36 9.53
CA VAL A 144 24.40 6.13 8.10
C VAL A 144 24.57 7.48 7.40
N LYS A 145 25.74 7.66 6.76
CA LYS A 145 26.04 8.82 5.91
C LYS A 145 25.60 8.52 4.47
N VAL A 146 24.92 9.47 3.85
CA VAL A 146 24.51 9.38 2.44
C VAL A 146 25.77 9.35 1.56
N THR A 147 26.00 8.24 0.86
CA THR A 147 27.12 8.12 -0.08
C THR A 147 26.74 8.67 -1.46
N GLN A 148 27.73 8.93 -2.31
CA GLN A 148 27.48 9.36 -3.69
C GLN A 148 26.70 8.31 -4.49
N GLU A 149 26.90 7.04 -4.20
CA GLU A 149 26.20 5.92 -4.84
C GLU A 149 24.71 5.93 -4.46
N MET A 150 24.38 6.06 -3.17
CA MET A 150 23.00 6.19 -2.69
C MET A 150 22.30 7.41 -3.28
N LYS A 151 22.99 8.56 -3.36
CA LYS A 151 22.46 9.77 -3.99
C LYS A 151 22.16 9.52 -5.48
N THR A 152 23.11 8.94 -6.21
CA THR A 152 22.93 8.61 -7.63
C THR A 152 21.78 7.64 -7.85
N ALA A 153 21.61 6.65 -6.98
CA ALA A 153 20.52 5.69 -7.06
C ALA A 153 19.16 6.37 -6.82
N THR A 154 19.03 7.17 -5.78
CA THR A 154 17.79 7.91 -5.48
C THR A 154 17.46 8.98 -6.53
N ASP A 155 18.46 9.61 -7.16
CA ASP A 155 18.27 10.53 -8.28
C ASP A 155 17.66 9.81 -9.50
N LYS A 156 18.13 8.59 -9.78
CA LYS A 156 17.57 7.75 -10.85
C LYS A 156 16.13 7.33 -10.55
N ILE A 157 15.79 7.07 -9.30
CA ILE A 157 14.39 6.81 -8.90
C ILE A 157 13.56 8.06 -9.21
N CYS A 158 13.93 9.23 -8.68
CA CYS A 158 13.16 10.47 -8.83
C CYS A 158 13.05 10.93 -10.29
N LYS A 159 14.05 10.64 -11.12
CA LYS A 159 14.02 10.98 -12.56
C LYS A 159 13.04 10.13 -13.36
N ASN A 160 12.88 8.86 -12.97
CA ASN A 160 12.10 7.87 -13.73
C ASN A 160 10.76 7.52 -13.07
N SER A 161 10.37 8.24 -12.00
CA SER A 161 9.14 7.98 -11.27
C SER A 161 8.60 9.24 -10.61
N GLU A 162 7.31 9.27 -10.35
CA GLU A 162 6.69 10.18 -9.41
C GLU A 162 6.87 9.62 -7.99
N VAL A 163 7.56 10.38 -7.13
CA VAL A 163 7.76 10.04 -5.72
C VAL A 163 6.84 10.89 -4.86
N ARG A 164 5.92 10.26 -4.13
CA ARG A 164 5.06 10.90 -3.14
C ARG A 164 5.47 10.49 -1.74
N ILE A 165 5.83 11.46 -0.91
CA ILE A 165 6.20 11.24 0.48
C ILE A 165 5.09 11.77 1.38
N TYR A 166 4.59 10.89 2.25
CA TYR A 166 3.72 11.30 3.34
C TYR A 166 4.44 11.05 4.67
N ILE A 167 4.42 12.03 5.57
CA ILE A 167 5.07 11.94 6.89
C ILE A 167 4.03 12.05 8.00
N HIS A 168 4.09 11.12 8.95
CA HIS A 168 3.31 11.12 10.19
C HIS A 168 4.24 11.18 11.40
N TYR A 169 3.96 12.11 12.30
CA TYR A 169 4.66 12.24 13.57
C TYR A 169 3.79 11.75 14.72
N VAL A 170 4.40 11.01 15.64
CA VAL A 170 3.79 10.56 16.90
C VAL A 170 4.62 11.08 18.06
N GLY A 171 3.93 11.65 19.05
CA GLY A 171 4.53 12.28 20.23
C GLY A 171 4.97 13.72 20.00
N ALA A 172 5.53 14.04 18.83
CA ALA A 172 5.97 15.40 18.50
C ALA A 172 4.84 16.46 18.71
N PRO A 173 5.19 17.69 19.14
CA PRO A 173 4.20 18.72 19.44
C PRO A 173 3.37 19.09 18.21
N PRO A 174 2.11 19.56 18.39
CA PRO A 174 1.29 20.02 17.27
C PRO A 174 2.00 21.08 16.43
N GLY A 175 1.98 20.92 15.11
CA GLY A 175 2.69 21.83 14.20
C GLY A 175 4.19 21.56 14.09
N TYR A 176 4.71 20.47 14.69
CA TYR A 176 6.06 20.00 14.41
C TYR A 176 6.17 19.65 12.92
N GLN A 177 6.75 20.58 12.18
CA GLN A 177 7.32 20.35 10.86
C GLN A 177 8.80 20.56 11.04
N ALA A 178 9.57 19.48 10.93
CA ALA A 178 11.00 19.61 10.89
C ALA A 178 11.34 20.50 9.69
N GLN A 179 11.92 21.68 9.95
CA GLN A 179 12.63 22.43 8.93
C GLN A 179 13.78 21.52 8.52
N ALA A 180 13.64 20.83 7.39
CA ALA A 180 14.74 20.09 6.79
C ALA A 180 15.94 21.04 6.76
N GLN A 181 17.13 20.57 7.15
CA GLN A 181 18.32 21.29 6.71
C GLN A 181 18.17 21.38 5.20
N VAL A 182 18.10 22.61 4.67
CA VAL A 182 18.03 22.83 3.23
C VAL A 182 19.37 22.37 2.70
N LEU A 183 19.45 21.09 2.37
CA LEU A 183 20.45 20.57 1.48
C LEU A 183 20.15 21.22 0.13
N ASP A 184 21.19 21.71 -0.54
CA ASP A 184 21.10 22.20 -1.92
C ASP A 184 20.95 20.99 -2.85
N ASP A 185 19.85 20.25 -2.66
CA ASP A 185 19.58 18.95 -3.23
C ASP A 185 18.09 18.86 -3.58
N ASP A 186 17.80 18.78 -4.87
CA ASP A 186 16.44 18.70 -5.40
C ASP A 186 15.80 17.32 -5.16
N ASN A 187 16.53 16.35 -4.60
CA ASN A 187 16.06 14.99 -4.38
C ASN A 187 15.22 14.87 -3.09
N PRO A 188 13.90 14.61 -3.20
CA PRO A 188 13.01 14.54 -2.03
C PRO A 188 13.33 13.38 -1.07
N LEU A 189 13.97 12.30 -1.53
CA LEU A 189 14.37 11.17 -0.68
C LEU A 189 15.57 11.56 0.19
N VAL A 190 16.52 12.32 -0.35
CA VAL A 190 17.66 12.83 0.43
C VAL A 190 17.21 13.91 1.43
N GLN A 191 16.27 14.78 1.03
CA GLN A 191 15.65 15.73 1.96
C GLN A 191 14.93 15.02 3.12
N LEU A 192 14.20 13.93 2.84
CA LEU A 192 13.57 13.12 3.87
C LEU A 192 14.59 12.52 4.84
N LYS A 193 15.76 12.06 4.36
CA LYS A 193 16.84 11.58 5.24
C LYS A 193 17.30 12.67 6.21
N ALA A 194 17.57 13.88 5.72
CA ALA A 194 17.95 15.00 6.57
C ALA A 194 16.86 15.35 7.60
N GLN A 195 15.59 15.30 7.18
CA GLN A 195 14.44 15.52 8.06
C GLN A 195 14.32 14.45 9.14
N ALA A 196 14.54 13.18 8.79
CA ALA A 196 14.48 12.05 9.70
C ALA A 196 15.66 12.03 10.69
N ASP A 197 16.85 12.42 10.26
CA ASP A 197 18.01 12.58 11.15
C ASP A 197 17.81 13.71 12.16
N LYS A 198 17.25 14.83 11.70
CA LYS A 198 16.90 15.94 12.59
C LYS A 198 15.85 15.53 13.60
N PHE A 199 14.81 14.84 13.15
CA PHE A 199 13.79 14.30 14.05
C PHE A 199 14.40 13.34 15.10
N LEU A 200 15.30 12.45 14.68
CA LEU A 200 16.00 11.55 15.59
C LEU A 200 16.76 12.32 16.69
N ALA A 201 17.47 13.38 16.31
CA ALA A 201 18.19 14.23 17.27
C ALA A 201 17.22 14.92 18.24
N ASP A 202 16.19 15.58 17.72
CA ASP A 202 15.19 16.28 18.54
C ASP A 202 14.48 15.31 19.50
N ALA A 203 14.06 14.14 19.01
CA ALA A 203 13.33 13.15 19.80
C ALA A 203 14.20 12.50 20.91
N LYS A 204 15.53 12.45 20.74
CA LYS A 204 16.46 12.02 21.80
C LYS A 204 16.51 13.03 22.95
N ASP A 205 16.46 14.31 22.62
CA ASP A 205 16.63 15.40 23.60
C ASP A 205 15.31 15.84 24.25
N HIS A 206 14.16 15.42 23.71
CA HIS A 206 12.84 15.77 24.21
C HIS A 206 12.08 14.61 24.86
N ASP A 207 11.20 14.92 25.81
CA ASP A 207 10.32 13.96 26.49
C ASP A 207 8.90 14.01 25.92
N TRP A 208 8.76 13.96 24.59
CA TRP A 208 7.43 13.95 24.00
C TRP A 208 6.70 12.63 24.26
N GLN A 209 5.37 12.66 24.36
CA GLN A 209 4.59 11.49 24.73
C GLN A 209 4.44 10.53 23.54
N ARG A 210 5.28 9.49 23.49
CA ARG A 210 5.36 8.56 22.35
C ARG A 210 4.18 7.58 22.31
N TYR A 211 3.84 6.97 23.44
CA TYR A 211 2.58 6.26 23.63
C TYR A 211 2.25 6.09 25.12
N ALA A 212 0.97 5.91 25.40
CA ALA A 212 0.49 5.62 26.75
C ALA A 212 0.76 4.17 27.14
N ILE A 213 1.18 3.95 28.39
CA ILE A 213 1.21 2.62 29.01
C ILE A 213 -0.17 2.39 29.62
N LEU A 214 -0.82 1.30 29.19
CA LEU A 214 -2.17 0.96 29.62
C LEU A 214 -2.16 -0.17 30.65
N GLU A 215 -2.60 0.14 31.86
CA GLU A 215 -2.65 -0.77 33.00
C GLU A 215 -4.07 -1.29 33.27
N LYS A 216 -4.16 -2.48 33.86
CA LYS A 216 -5.43 -3.12 34.23
C LYS A 216 -5.91 -2.61 35.58
N TYR A 217 -7.22 -2.34 35.68
CA TYR A 217 -7.88 -2.00 36.96
C TYR A 217 -7.64 -3.04 38.05
N THR A 218 -7.56 -4.33 37.70
CA THR A 218 -7.27 -5.43 38.63
C THR A 218 -5.87 -5.36 39.29
N ASN A 219 -4.98 -4.49 38.80
CA ASN A 219 -3.65 -4.29 39.38
C ASN A 219 -3.63 -3.15 40.43
N ILE A 220 -4.76 -2.47 40.63
CA ILE A 220 -4.94 -1.45 41.66
C ILE A 220 -5.29 -2.16 42.98
N ALA A 221 -4.54 -1.90 44.05
CA ALA A 221 -4.68 -2.63 45.32
C ALA A 221 -6.04 -2.39 46.02
N ASP A 222 -6.66 -1.24 45.79
CA ASP A 222 -7.95 -0.86 46.38
C ASP A 222 -9.12 -0.90 45.39
N PHE A 223 -8.94 -1.53 44.23
CA PHE A 223 -10.03 -1.87 43.33
C PHE A 223 -10.84 -3.04 43.92
N LYS A 224 -12.08 -2.78 44.30
CA LYS A 224 -12.97 -3.73 44.99
C LYS A 224 -13.93 -4.42 44.01
N ASP A 225 -13.44 -4.75 42.81
CA ASP A 225 -14.23 -5.34 41.73
C ASP A 225 -15.52 -4.54 41.42
N GLU A 226 -15.43 -3.20 41.47
CA GLU A 226 -16.59 -2.30 41.31
C GLU A 226 -17.26 -2.44 39.93
N PHE A 227 -16.51 -2.89 38.93
CA PHE A 227 -17.02 -3.35 37.65
C PHE A 227 -16.07 -4.41 37.06
N LYS A 228 -16.51 -5.07 35.98
CA LYS A 228 -15.69 -6.02 35.23
C LYS A 228 -15.25 -5.39 33.91
N PRO A 229 -13.98 -4.95 33.78
CA PRO A 229 -13.43 -4.48 32.51
C PRO A 229 -13.60 -5.52 31.41
N PHE A 230 -13.98 -5.08 30.23
CA PHE A 230 -14.05 -5.92 29.06
C PHE A 230 -12.65 -6.40 28.62
N ASN A 231 -12.58 -7.63 28.09
CA ASN A 231 -11.34 -8.20 27.57
C ASN A 231 -11.37 -8.22 26.05
N TYR A 232 -10.58 -7.36 25.41
CA TYR A 232 -10.48 -7.24 23.96
C TYR A 232 -9.37 -8.09 23.33
N SER A 233 -8.65 -8.94 24.07
CA SER A 233 -7.52 -9.71 23.51
C SER A 233 -7.91 -10.56 22.30
N GLU A 234 -9.00 -11.34 22.41
CA GLU A 234 -9.49 -12.16 21.29
C GLU A 234 -9.98 -11.28 20.11
N ALA A 235 -10.61 -10.15 20.41
CA ALA A 235 -11.05 -9.20 19.40
C ALA A 235 -9.87 -8.57 18.64
N ALA A 236 -8.80 -8.21 19.34
CA ALA A 236 -7.59 -7.67 18.74
C ALA A 236 -6.94 -8.66 17.77
N GLU A 237 -6.79 -9.93 18.16
CA GLU A 237 -6.22 -10.97 17.30
C GLU A 237 -7.08 -11.20 16.05
N ARG A 238 -8.38 -11.37 16.20
CA ARG A 238 -9.29 -11.66 15.07
C ARG A 238 -9.47 -10.48 14.13
N SER A 239 -9.32 -9.24 14.62
CA SER A 239 -9.58 -8.03 13.84
C SER A 239 -8.66 -7.86 12.63
N TRP A 240 -7.46 -8.47 12.61
CA TRP A 240 -6.54 -8.37 11.47
C TRP A 240 -7.05 -9.10 10.22
N GLY A 241 -7.62 -10.30 10.38
CA GLY A 241 -8.25 -11.00 9.25
C GLY A 241 -9.39 -10.18 8.65
N VAL A 242 -10.24 -9.60 9.52
CA VAL A 242 -11.35 -8.73 9.13
C VAL A 242 -10.85 -7.45 8.44
N PHE A 243 -9.75 -6.88 8.92
CA PHE A 243 -9.11 -5.70 8.33
C PHE A 243 -8.57 -5.98 6.92
N ASN A 244 -7.91 -7.12 6.73
CA ASN A 244 -7.38 -7.51 5.43
C ASN A 244 -8.49 -7.70 4.39
N ASP A 245 -9.58 -8.37 4.77
CA ASP A 245 -10.74 -8.52 3.90
C ASP A 245 -11.38 -7.16 3.58
N PHE A 246 -11.61 -6.32 4.60
CA PHE A 246 -12.18 -4.98 4.42
C PHE A 246 -11.37 -4.14 3.43
N THR A 247 -10.05 -4.12 3.57
CA THR A 247 -9.16 -3.31 2.72
C THR A 247 -9.11 -3.83 1.30
N SER A 248 -9.16 -5.15 1.13
CA SER A 248 -9.28 -5.79 -0.18
C SER A 248 -10.61 -5.43 -0.86
N TYR A 249 -11.73 -5.48 -0.13
CA TYR A 249 -13.04 -5.04 -0.63
C TYR A 249 -13.06 -3.55 -0.98
N PHE A 250 -12.40 -2.71 -0.19
CA PHE A 250 -12.27 -1.28 -0.47
C PHE A 250 -11.52 -1.04 -1.79
N SER A 251 -10.40 -1.72 -2.01
CA SER A 251 -9.63 -1.65 -3.26
C SER A 251 -10.41 -2.18 -4.47
N ILE A 252 -11.21 -3.25 -4.30
CA ILE A 252 -12.09 -3.76 -5.36
C ILE A 252 -13.16 -2.72 -5.70
N ARG A 253 -13.73 -2.06 -4.70
CA ARG A 253 -14.71 -0.99 -4.91
C ARG A 253 -14.14 0.19 -5.69
N ASP A 254 -12.92 0.61 -5.36
CA ASP A 254 -12.26 1.69 -6.10
C ASP A 254 -12.05 1.29 -7.56
N THR A 255 -11.62 0.05 -7.81
CA THR A 255 -11.55 -0.52 -9.18
C THR A 255 -12.90 -0.47 -9.89
N ILE A 256 -14.01 -0.80 -9.21
CA ILE A 256 -15.35 -0.74 -9.79
C ILE A 256 -15.71 0.70 -10.22
N ARG A 257 -15.31 1.67 -9.41
CA ARG A 257 -15.62 3.08 -9.61
C ARG A 257 -14.77 3.71 -10.72
N ASP A 258 -13.52 3.30 -10.84
CA ASP A 258 -12.58 3.80 -11.84
C ASP A 258 -12.95 3.32 -13.26
N ILE A 259 -13.37 2.05 -13.42
CA ILE A 259 -13.83 1.54 -14.72
C ILE A 259 -15.09 2.31 -15.17
N LYS A 260 -15.02 2.92 -16.36
CA LYS A 260 -16.16 3.64 -16.97
C LYS A 260 -17.37 2.73 -17.18
N GLU A 261 -18.57 3.27 -17.03
CA GLU A 261 -19.81 2.49 -17.11
C GLU A 261 -19.98 1.73 -18.43
N ASP A 262 -19.58 2.33 -19.55
CA ASP A 262 -19.64 1.72 -20.87
C ASP A 262 -18.67 0.54 -21.04
N ASN A 263 -17.71 0.39 -20.14
CA ASN A 263 -16.73 -0.69 -20.15
C ASN A 263 -17.18 -1.93 -19.35
N TYR A 264 -18.40 -1.94 -18.82
CA TYR A 264 -19.02 -3.14 -18.23
C TYR A 264 -19.94 -3.87 -19.20
N GLN A 265 -19.95 -5.20 -19.12
CA GLN A 265 -20.98 -6.03 -19.73
C GLN A 265 -22.31 -5.74 -19.00
N GLY A 266 -23.27 -5.12 -19.69
CA GLY A 266 -24.49 -4.61 -19.06
C GLY A 266 -24.43 -3.14 -18.61
N GLY A 267 -23.34 -2.42 -18.91
CA GLY A 267 -23.26 -0.97 -18.73
C GLY A 267 -23.37 -0.50 -17.28
N ARG A 268 -24.03 0.66 -17.09
CA ARG A 268 -24.25 1.30 -15.78
C ARG A 268 -24.92 0.38 -14.76
N ASP A 269 -25.87 -0.46 -15.18
CA ASP A 269 -26.61 -1.33 -14.25
C ASP A 269 -25.70 -2.37 -13.61
N LYS A 270 -24.80 -2.99 -14.38
CA LYS A 270 -23.82 -3.94 -13.84
C LYS A 270 -22.83 -3.24 -12.91
N LYS A 271 -22.33 -2.07 -13.28
CA LYS A 271 -21.45 -1.25 -12.42
C LYS A 271 -22.13 -0.93 -11.08
N THR A 272 -23.37 -0.45 -11.13
CA THR A 272 -24.14 -0.06 -9.94
C THR A 272 -24.42 -1.26 -9.04
N SER A 273 -24.76 -2.41 -9.62
CA SER A 273 -24.97 -3.66 -8.87
C SER A 273 -23.69 -4.11 -8.13
N LEU A 274 -22.53 -4.07 -8.81
CA LEU A 274 -21.25 -4.43 -8.20
C LEU A 274 -20.83 -3.43 -7.11
N ASP A 275 -20.99 -2.12 -7.33
CA ASP A 275 -20.69 -1.11 -6.30
C ASP A 275 -21.61 -1.24 -5.09
N GLY A 276 -22.90 -1.54 -5.31
CA GLY A 276 -23.87 -1.85 -4.26
C GLY A 276 -23.41 -3.04 -3.40
N LYS A 277 -23.11 -4.18 -4.03
CA LYS A 277 -22.59 -5.37 -3.34
C LYS A 277 -21.31 -5.05 -2.54
N ALA A 278 -20.38 -4.29 -3.11
CA ALA A 278 -19.16 -3.88 -2.41
C ALA A 278 -19.46 -2.98 -1.20
N ASN A 279 -20.38 -2.02 -1.33
CA ASN A 279 -20.79 -1.13 -0.24
C ASN A 279 -21.49 -1.88 0.89
N ASP A 280 -22.36 -2.84 0.57
CA ASP A 280 -23.04 -3.67 1.57
C ASP A 280 -22.03 -4.46 2.41
N VAL A 281 -21.04 -5.08 1.75
CA VAL A 281 -19.95 -5.79 2.45
C VAL A 281 -19.13 -4.84 3.32
N VAL A 282 -18.73 -3.68 2.79
CA VAL A 282 -18.03 -2.65 3.57
C VAL A 282 -18.85 -2.22 4.81
N GLN A 283 -20.18 -2.14 4.70
CA GLN A 283 -21.04 -1.81 5.82
C GLN A 283 -21.16 -2.95 6.85
N LEU A 284 -21.14 -4.23 6.42
CA LEU A 284 -21.08 -5.37 7.33
C LEU A 284 -19.84 -5.32 8.22
N PHE A 285 -18.69 -5.01 7.65
CA PHE A 285 -17.45 -4.83 8.43
C PHE A 285 -17.55 -3.70 9.44
N ARG A 286 -18.15 -2.55 9.08
CA ARG A 286 -18.35 -1.42 10.00
C ARG A 286 -19.29 -1.76 11.16
N ASN A 287 -20.39 -2.45 10.85
CA ASN A 287 -21.35 -2.90 11.85
C ASN A 287 -20.70 -3.90 12.81
N TRP A 288 -19.83 -4.78 12.30
CA TRP A 288 -19.07 -5.72 13.12
C TRP A 288 -18.10 -5.01 14.06
N VAL A 289 -17.33 -4.03 13.57
CA VAL A 289 -16.43 -3.25 14.46
C VAL A 289 -17.22 -2.56 15.56
N SER A 290 -18.35 -1.94 15.21
CA SER A 290 -19.20 -1.24 16.18
C SER A 290 -19.76 -2.20 17.25
N SER A 291 -20.16 -3.41 16.85
CA SER A 291 -20.68 -4.41 17.79
C SER A 291 -19.59 -5.00 18.68
N VAL A 292 -18.39 -5.26 18.14
CA VAL A 292 -17.23 -5.74 18.90
C VAL A 292 -16.72 -4.67 19.87
N SER A 293 -16.73 -3.39 19.47
CA SER A 293 -16.37 -2.29 20.36
C SER A 293 -17.31 -2.19 21.57
N ALA A 294 -18.61 -2.44 21.39
CA ALA A 294 -19.57 -2.46 22.49
C ALA A 294 -19.51 -3.75 23.33
N ASP A 295 -19.20 -4.89 22.71
CA ASP A 295 -19.12 -6.21 23.35
C ASP A 295 -18.06 -7.08 22.65
N PRO A 296 -16.85 -7.26 23.24
CA PRO A 296 -15.79 -8.01 22.58
C PRO A 296 -16.11 -9.49 22.36
N SER A 297 -17.11 -10.05 23.05
CA SER A 297 -17.52 -11.44 22.82
C SER A 297 -18.07 -11.66 21.41
N LYS A 298 -18.55 -10.60 20.75
CA LYS A 298 -19.01 -10.62 19.35
C LYS A 298 -17.90 -10.89 18.35
N ALA A 299 -16.63 -10.73 18.72
CA ALA A 299 -15.51 -10.97 17.82
C ALA A 299 -15.40 -12.42 17.34
N LYS A 300 -16.01 -13.37 18.06
CA LYS A 300 -16.07 -14.80 17.70
C LYS A 300 -16.81 -15.06 16.39
N GLN A 301 -17.68 -14.15 15.98
CA GLN A 301 -18.46 -14.25 14.75
C GLN A 301 -17.99 -13.15 13.80
N THR A 302 -17.04 -13.47 12.92
CA THR A 302 -16.58 -12.55 11.88
C THR A 302 -17.64 -12.39 10.78
N PRO A 303 -17.66 -11.27 10.04
CA PRO A 303 -18.56 -11.09 8.91
C PRO A 303 -18.38 -12.23 7.90
N GLN A 304 -19.48 -12.91 7.58
CA GLN A 304 -19.48 -13.97 6.57
C GLN A 304 -19.64 -13.31 5.20
N VAL A 305 -18.53 -13.14 4.50
CA VAL A 305 -18.47 -12.50 3.19
C VAL A 305 -17.81 -13.43 2.19
N GLU A 306 -18.07 -13.22 0.91
CA GLU A 306 -17.33 -13.90 -0.14
C GLU A 306 -15.82 -13.56 -0.03
N PRO A 307 -14.90 -14.50 -0.29
CA PRO A 307 -13.47 -14.17 -0.32
C PRO A 307 -13.17 -13.03 -1.30
N PRO A 308 -12.38 -12.00 -0.92
CA PRO A 308 -12.13 -10.84 -1.79
C PRO A 308 -11.61 -11.20 -3.19
N GLU A 309 -10.77 -12.22 -3.30
CA GLU A 309 -10.25 -12.68 -4.61
C GLU A 309 -11.35 -13.25 -5.51
N SER A 310 -12.36 -13.93 -4.96
CA SER A 310 -13.51 -14.41 -5.74
C SER A 310 -14.35 -13.25 -6.25
N PHE A 311 -14.63 -12.27 -5.39
CA PHE A 311 -15.38 -11.08 -5.80
C PHE A 311 -14.60 -10.23 -6.82
N ARG A 312 -13.28 -10.10 -6.66
CA ARG A 312 -12.41 -9.45 -7.65
C ARG A 312 -12.50 -10.13 -9.02
N LYS A 313 -12.48 -11.46 -9.07
CA LYS A 313 -12.68 -12.22 -10.32
C LYS A 313 -14.03 -11.92 -10.94
N GLU A 314 -15.10 -11.85 -10.13
CA GLU A 314 -16.44 -11.46 -10.61
C GLU A 314 -16.40 -10.07 -11.29
N VAL A 315 -15.76 -9.09 -10.66
CA VAL A 315 -15.62 -7.73 -11.21
C VAL A 315 -14.84 -7.71 -12.53
N LEU A 316 -13.71 -8.42 -12.60
CA LEU A 316 -12.89 -8.50 -13.81
C LEU A 316 -13.61 -9.23 -14.96
N LEU A 317 -14.40 -10.26 -14.66
CA LEU A 317 -15.22 -10.97 -15.66
C LEU A 317 -16.41 -10.13 -16.14
N ALA A 318 -16.93 -9.24 -15.30
CA ALA A 318 -18.01 -8.33 -15.65
C ALA A 318 -17.55 -7.16 -16.54
N ALA A 319 -16.25 -6.83 -16.54
CA ALA A 319 -15.68 -5.87 -17.47
C ALA A 319 -15.73 -6.41 -18.92
N LYS A 320 -15.76 -5.51 -19.90
CA LYS A 320 -15.75 -5.88 -21.32
C LYS A 320 -14.38 -6.38 -21.73
N TRP A 321 -14.35 -7.57 -22.32
CA TRP A 321 -13.16 -8.15 -22.91
C TRP A 321 -13.18 -7.94 -24.41
N THR A 322 -12.05 -7.52 -24.97
CA THR A 322 -11.87 -7.33 -26.40
C THR A 322 -11.08 -8.53 -26.94
N LEU A 323 -11.59 -9.13 -28.02
CA LEU A 323 -10.87 -10.15 -28.77
C LEU A 323 -9.73 -9.46 -29.53
N TYR A 324 -8.52 -9.99 -29.37
CA TYR A 324 -7.34 -9.57 -30.09
C TYR A 324 -6.70 -10.75 -30.83
N ILE A 325 -6.03 -10.42 -31.93
CA ILE A 325 -5.41 -11.36 -32.84
C ILE A 325 -3.90 -11.09 -32.82
N GLY A 326 -3.14 -12.04 -32.28
CA GLY A 326 -1.71 -12.11 -32.51
C GLY A 326 -1.47 -12.50 -33.97
N GLN A 327 -0.70 -11.69 -34.69
CA GLN A 327 -0.56 -11.82 -36.14
C GLN A 327 0.84 -11.45 -36.61
N SER A 328 1.29 -12.12 -37.67
CA SER A 328 2.57 -11.88 -38.34
C SER A 328 2.36 -11.02 -39.58
N LEU A 329 2.98 -9.86 -39.60
CA LEU A 329 3.04 -8.94 -40.74
C LEU A 329 4.25 -9.27 -41.61
N ARG A 330 4.09 -9.19 -42.94
CA ARG A 330 5.20 -9.28 -43.87
C ARG A 330 5.83 -7.89 -44.05
N MET A 331 7.15 -7.85 -43.90
CA MET A 331 7.99 -6.68 -44.09
C MET A 331 8.90 -6.87 -45.31
N SER A 332 9.52 -5.79 -45.72
CA SER A 332 10.55 -5.83 -46.77
C SER A 332 11.80 -6.61 -46.30
N SER A 333 12.14 -6.48 -45.02
CA SER A 333 13.29 -7.11 -44.36
C SER A 333 12.99 -8.46 -43.67
N GLY A 334 11.73 -8.91 -43.61
CA GLY A 334 11.37 -10.13 -42.88
C GLY A 334 9.90 -10.19 -42.45
N LYS A 335 9.67 -10.56 -41.20
CA LYS A 335 8.34 -10.59 -40.57
C LYS A 335 8.42 -10.00 -39.17
N THR A 336 7.34 -9.37 -38.72
CA THR A 336 7.18 -8.91 -37.34
C THR A 336 5.82 -9.32 -36.81
N HIS A 337 5.69 -9.50 -35.51
CA HIS A 337 4.46 -9.83 -34.85
C HIS A 337 3.84 -8.60 -34.19
N ILE A 338 2.52 -8.48 -34.26
CA ILE A 338 1.73 -7.50 -33.51
C ILE A 338 0.47 -8.15 -32.95
N ILE A 339 -0.19 -7.47 -32.01
CA ILE A 339 -1.52 -7.84 -31.51
C ILE A 339 -2.48 -6.70 -31.84
N ASP A 340 -3.59 -6.99 -32.52
CA ASP A 340 -4.62 -6.00 -32.83
C ASP A 340 -6.01 -6.65 -32.79
N SER A 341 -7.04 -5.84 -32.56
CA SER A 341 -8.46 -6.20 -32.61
C SER A 341 -8.93 -6.63 -34.01
N LYS A 342 -8.13 -6.35 -35.05
CA LYS A 342 -8.42 -6.67 -36.45
C LYS A 342 -7.23 -7.36 -37.10
N LEU A 343 -7.51 -8.29 -38.00
CA LEU A 343 -6.48 -8.88 -38.86
C LEU A 343 -6.12 -7.89 -39.97
N HIS A 344 -4.84 -7.51 -40.03
CA HIS A 344 -4.33 -6.59 -41.05
C HIS A 344 -4.30 -7.27 -42.44
N PRO A 345 -4.45 -6.49 -43.52
CA PRO A 345 -4.32 -7.02 -44.88
C PRO A 345 -2.97 -7.73 -45.06
N ASN A 346 -3.00 -8.95 -45.63
CA ASN A 346 -1.84 -9.80 -45.87
C ASN A 346 -1.09 -10.29 -44.61
N ALA A 347 -1.65 -10.09 -43.42
CA ALA A 347 -1.13 -10.66 -42.18
C ALA A 347 -1.52 -12.14 -42.04
N LYS A 348 -0.65 -12.94 -41.41
CA LYS A 348 -0.96 -14.31 -41.00
C LYS A 348 -1.38 -14.31 -39.54
N LYS A 349 -2.60 -14.79 -39.24
CA LYS A 349 -3.04 -15.05 -37.86
C LYS A 349 -2.12 -16.08 -37.20
N LEU A 350 -1.69 -15.80 -35.97
CA LEU A 350 -0.89 -16.69 -35.13
C LEU A 350 -1.75 -17.31 -34.04
N PHE A 351 -2.43 -16.46 -33.26
CA PHE A 351 -3.28 -16.88 -32.14
C PHE A 351 -4.33 -15.81 -31.81
N GLU A 352 -5.28 -16.16 -30.95
CA GLU A 352 -6.32 -15.26 -30.43
C GLU A 352 -6.26 -15.21 -28.91
N ILE A 353 -6.49 -14.03 -28.37
CA ILE A 353 -6.50 -13.76 -26.93
C ILE A 353 -7.59 -12.74 -26.60
N GLN A 354 -7.91 -12.64 -25.32
CA GLN A 354 -8.78 -11.62 -24.78
C GLN A 354 -7.99 -10.73 -23.81
N GLY A 355 -8.12 -9.42 -23.99
CA GLY A 355 -7.56 -8.39 -23.11
C GLY A 355 -8.52 -7.21 -22.99
N PHE A 356 -8.12 -6.15 -22.29
CA PHE A 356 -8.93 -4.95 -22.17
C PHE A 356 -8.57 -3.92 -23.25
N GLY A 357 -9.59 -3.31 -23.84
CA GLY A 357 -9.42 -2.22 -24.83
C GLY A 357 -9.40 -0.82 -24.22
N PHE A 358 -9.35 -0.72 -22.89
CA PHE A 358 -9.46 0.52 -22.13
C PHE A 358 -8.56 0.47 -20.88
N GLU A 359 -8.26 1.64 -20.34
CA GLU A 359 -7.49 1.85 -19.11
C GLU A 359 -8.33 1.62 -17.84
N ASP A 360 -7.87 2.00 -16.66
CA ASP A 360 -8.64 1.95 -15.39
C ASP A 360 -8.95 0.54 -14.85
N VAL A 361 -8.42 -0.54 -15.45
CA VAL A 361 -8.49 -1.88 -14.87
C VAL A 361 -7.27 -2.13 -13.98
N THR A 362 -7.51 -2.29 -12.68
CA THR A 362 -6.46 -2.50 -11.67
C THR A 362 -5.59 -3.73 -11.99
N ARG A 363 -4.27 -3.61 -11.74
CA ARG A 363 -3.22 -4.61 -12.05
C ARG A 363 -3.02 -4.89 -13.54
N THR A 364 -3.47 -4.00 -14.42
CA THR A 364 -3.15 -4.08 -15.85
C THR A 364 -2.11 -3.04 -16.26
N ALA A 365 -1.29 -3.38 -17.25
CA ALA A 365 -0.37 -2.49 -17.91
C ALA A 365 -0.75 -2.32 -19.39
N LYS A 366 -0.51 -1.11 -19.93
CA LYS A 366 -0.71 -0.82 -21.35
C LYS A 366 0.42 -1.46 -22.15
N VAL A 367 0.10 -2.38 -23.05
CA VAL A 367 1.01 -2.88 -24.10
C VAL A 367 0.70 -2.15 -25.40
N VAL A 368 1.75 -1.67 -26.07
CA VAL A 368 1.65 -0.86 -27.29
C VAL A 368 2.59 -1.40 -28.35
N PHE A 369 2.05 -1.71 -29.53
CA PHE A 369 2.85 -2.03 -30.71
C PHE A 369 3.02 -0.77 -31.54
N VAL A 370 4.26 -0.46 -31.90
CA VAL A 370 4.61 0.79 -32.56
C VAL A 370 5.48 0.55 -33.79
N LYS A 371 5.39 1.45 -34.77
CA LYS A 371 6.26 1.49 -35.95
C LYS A 371 7.04 2.79 -35.99
N LYS A 372 8.32 2.74 -36.34
CA LYS A 372 9.14 3.94 -36.51
C LYS A 372 8.71 4.68 -37.78
N ARG A 373 8.45 5.99 -37.68
CA ARG A 373 7.95 6.77 -38.81
C ARG A 373 8.95 6.77 -39.97
N GLY A 374 8.49 6.39 -41.15
CA GLY A 374 9.31 6.34 -42.37
C GLY A 374 10.27 5.15 -42.45
N GLU A 375 10.27 4.23 -41.48
CA GLU A 375 11.13 3.05 -41.44
C GLU A 375 10.31 1.77 -41.24
N ASP A 376 10.78 0.65 -41.80
CA ASP A 376 10.20 -0.68 -41.57
C ASP A 376 10.80 -1.28 -40.28
N ARG A 377 10.62 -0.58 -39.15
CA ARG A 377 11.10 -1.00 -37.82
C ARG A 377 9.99 -0.89 -36.79
N TYR A 378 9.85 -1.93 -35.98
CA TYR A 378 8.78 -2.10 -35.02
C TYR A 378 9.34 -2.27 -33.62
N ALA A 379 8.58 -1.83 -32.62
CA ALA A 379 8.87 -2.09 -31.21
C ALA A 379 7.57 -2.41 -30.46
N CYS A 380 7.71 -3.17 -29.37
CA CYS A 380 6.63 -3.44 -28.43
C CYS A 380 7.01 -2.83 -27.09
N LEU A 381 6.13 -2.01 -26.54
CA LEU A 381 6.35 -1.29 -25.29
C LEU A 381 5.30 -1.73 -24.27
N ILE A 382 5.69 -1.90 -23.01
CA ILE A 382 4.79 -2.12 -21.89
C ILE A 382 4.95 -1.00 -20.87
N GLY A 383 3.85 -0.36 -20.48
CA GLY A 383 3.81 0.82 -19.59
C GLY A 383 4.43 2.10 -20.18
N GLN A 384 5.29 2.03 -21.19
CA GLN A 384 6.00 3.21 -21.68
C GLN A 384 5.10 4.21 -22.42
N LYS A 385 5.49 5.48 -22.37
CA LYS A 385 4.98 6.50 -23.31
C LYS A 385 5.57 6.24 -24.69
N THR A 386 4.72 6.21 -25.70
CA THR A 386 5.16 6.08 -27.10
C THR A 386 6.10 7.23 -27.49
N PRO A 387 7.33 6.95 -27.95
CA PRO A 387 8.24 8.00 -28.40
C PRO A 387 7.67 8.76 -29.61
N SER A 388 7.97 10.06 -29.73
CA SER A 388 7.43 10.91 -30.83
C SER A 388 7.89 10.49 -32.22
N THR A 389 8.99 9.74 -32.31
CA THR A 389 9.54 9.16 -33.56
C THR A 389 8.78 7.93 -34.03
N TYR A 390 7.89 7.40 -33.21
CA TYR A 390 7.08 6.22 -33.51
C TYR A 390 5.60 6.61 -33.72
N GLU A 391 4.89 5.75 -34.44
CA GLU A 391 3.43 5.75 -34.55
C GLU A 391 2.87 4.51 -33.84
N GLU A 392 1.78 4.70 -33.08
CA GLU A 392 1.06 3.61 -32.42
C GLU A 392 0.24 2.86 -33.47
N LEU A 393 0.52 1.56 -33.62
CA LEU A 393 -0.23 0.67 -34.50
C LEU A 393 -1.45 0.10 -33.77
N SER A 394 -1.23 -0.39 -32.56
CA SER A 394 -2.26 -1.00 -31.74
C SER A 394 -1.88 -0.95 -30.26
N ARG A 395 -2.89 -1.12 -29.40
CA ARG A 395 -2.74 -1.16 -27.95
C ARG A 395 -3.77 -2.05 -27.28
N LEU A 396 -3.41 -2.56 -26.12
CA LEU A 396 -4.27 -3.34 -25.23
C LEU A 396 -3.77 -3.22 -23.79
N TRP A 397 -4.63 -3.53 -22.83
CA TRP A 397 -4.30 -3.59 -21.41
C TRP A 397 -4.36 -5.05 -20.94
N VAL A 398 -3.29 -5.49 -20.28
CA VAL A 398 -3.00 -6.90 -19.94
C VAL A 398 -2.45 -6.99 -18.53
N PHE A 399 -2.43 -8.17 -17.90
CA PHE A 399 -1.88 -8.32 -16.55
C PHE A 399 -0.37 -8.55 -16.59
N GLU A 400 0.38 -7.88 -15.72
CA GLU A 400 1.83 -8.12 -15.57
C GLU A 400 2.12 -9.42 -14.78
N SER A 401 1.12 -9.92 -14.04
CA SER A 401 1.22 -11.14 -13.23
C SER A 401 0.01 -12.03 -13.45
N ARG A 402 0.21 -13.36 -13.40
CA ARG A 402 -0.86 -14.34 -13.55
C ARG A 402 -2.00 -14.10 -12.55
N ILE A 403 -3.24 -14.12 -13.04
CA ILE A 403 -4.45 -14.13 -12.20
C ILE A 403 -5.23 -15.40 -12.52
N GLY A 404 -5.15 -16.39 -11.62
CA GLY A 404 -5.71 -17.72 -11.85
C GLY A 404 -7.22 -17.70 -12.15
N GLY A 405 -7.60 -18.27 -13.29
CA GLY A 405 -8.97 -18.31 -13.80
C GLY A 405 -9.40 -17.07 -14.58
N ILE A 406 -8.50 -16.09 -14.78
CA ILE A 406 -8.77 -14.85 -15.52
C ILE A 406 -7.72 -14.65 -16.62
N GLY A 407 -6.46 -14.45 -16.22
CA GLY A 407 -5.33 -14.21 -17.10
C GLY A 407 -4.30 -15.32 -16.89
N ASP A 408 -4.54 -16.47 -17.52
CA ASP A 408 -3.71 -17.66 -17.39
C ASP A 408 -2.72 -17.85 -18.54
N GLU A 409 -3.01 -17.29 -19.72
CA GLU A 409 -2.17 -17.45 -20.90
C GLU A 409 -1.02 -16.45 -20.85
N ASN A 410 0.22 -16.95 -20.83
CA ASN A 410 1.43 -16.14 -20.86
C ASN A 410 1.86 -15.86 -22.30
N ILE A 411 2.14 -14.59 -22.61
CA ILE A 411 2.74 -14.17 -23.87
C ILE A 411 4.14 -13.65 -23.59
N ASN A 412 5.12 -14.27 -24.25
CA ASN A 412 6.49 -13.81 -24.27
C ASN A 412 6.69 -12.85 -25.44
N VAL A 413 7.34 -11.72 -25.18
CA VAL A 413 7.72 -10.73 -26.20
C VAL A 413 9.22 -10.77 -26.39
N TYR A 414 9.63 -10.99 -27.64
CA TYR A 414 11.03 -10.96 -28.06
C TYR A 414 11.25 -9.76 -28.98
N ASP A 415 12.30 -9.00 -28.74
CA ASP A 415 12.74 -7.95 -29.66
C ASP A 415 14.05 -8.34 -30.35
N TYR A 416 14.16 -7.94 -31.61
CA TYR A 416 15.39 -8.09 -32.39
C TYR A 416 15.77 -6.70 -32.91
N PRO A 417 16.42 -5.86 -32.08
CA PRO A 417 16.65 -4.45 -32.37
C PRO A 417 17.34 -4.22 -33.71
N ASP A 418 18.35 -5.03 -34.04
CA ASP A 418 19.13 -4.93 -35.28
C ASP A 418 18.28 -5.17 -36.54
N GLN A 419 17.26 -6.02 -36.42
CA GLN A 419 16.33 -6.34 -37.50
C GLN A 419 15.08 -5.44 -37.48
N GLY A 420 14.83 -4.77 -36.36
CA GLY A 420 13.63 -3.95 -36.15
C GLY A 420 12.34 -4.76 -36.15
N VAL A 421 12.38 -6.00 -35.67
CA VAL A 421 11.23 -6.91 -35.62
C VAL A 421 10.92 -7.34 -34.20
N ILE A 422 9.66 -7.67 -33.97
CA ILE A 422 9.14 -8.23 -32.72
C ILE A 422 8.68 -9.64 -33.01
N GLU A 423 8.95 -10.58 -32.11
CA GLU A 423 8.31 -11.89 -32.11
C GLU A 423 7.49 -12.09 -30.84
N LEU A 424 6.43 -12.88 -30.97
CA LEU A 424 5.46 -13.16 -29.92
C LEU A 424 5.24 -14.66 -29.86
N GLU A 425 5.24 -15.22 -28.66
CA GLU A 425 5.05 -16.66 -28.43
C GLU A 425 4.10 -16.90 -27.25
N LEU A 426 3.22 -17.89 -27.40
CA LEU A 426 2.42 -18.46 -26.32
C LEU A 426 3.22 -19.59 -25.70
N GLU A 427 3.37 -19.60 -24.37
CA GLU A 427 3.98 -20.68 -23.56
C GLU A 427 5.07 -21.54 -24.24
N GLY A 428 6.34 -21.18 -24.01
CA GLY A 428 7.50 -21.84 -24.61
C GLY A 428 8.66 -20.85 -24.62
N GLY A 429 9.90 -21.35 -24.54
CA GLY A 429 11.08 -20.50 -24.64
C GLY A 429 11.86 -20.83 -25.91
N MET A 430 12.12 -19.84 -26.76
CA MET A 430 13.02 -19.97 -27.92
C MET A 430 14.51 -20.09 -27.56
N GLY A 431 14.84 -20.42 -26.30
CA GLY A 431 16.22 -20.46 -25.80
C GLY A 431 16.85 -19.09 -25.51
N ASN A 432 16.17 -18.00 -25.86
CA ASN A 432 16.54 -16.63 -25.49
C ASN A 432 15.63 -16.10 -24.37
N ASP A 433 16.14 -15.16 -23.58
CA ASP A 433 15.35 -14.46 -22.57
C ASP A 433 14.38 -13.47 -23.25
N PRO A 434 13.08 -13.47 -22.90
CA PRO A 434 12.14 -12.50 -23.44
C PRO A 434 12.45 -11.08 -22.94
N LEU A 435 12.15 -10.08 -23.77
CA LEU A 435 12.23 -8.67 -23.39
C LEU A 435 11.31 -8.38 -22.19
N PHE A 436 10.09 -8.91 -22.25
CA PHE A 436 9.14 -8.99 -21.14
C PHE A 436 8.06 -10.02 -21.47
N ASN A 437 7.24 -10.35 -20.47
CA ASN A 437 6.07 -11.20 -20.63
C ASN A 437 4.83 -10.57 -19.98
N PHE A 438 3.66 -11.02 -20.38
CA PHE A 438 2.39 -10.58 -19.80
C PHE A 438 1.33 -11.67 -19.92
N TYR A 439 0.27 -11.53 -19.11
CA TYR A 439 -0.80 -12.50 -18.98
C TYR A 439 -2.12 -11.97 -19.52
N VAL A 440 -2.79 -12.83 -20.28
CA VAL A 440 -4.07 -12.55 -20.93
C VAL A 440 -5.05 -13.69 -20.76
N ARG A 441 -6.31 -13.43 -21.09
CA ARG A 441 -7.34 -14.45 -21.10
C ARG A 441 -7.29 -15.22 -22.42
N LYS A 442 -7.47 -16.54 -22.35
CA LYS A 442 -7.66 -17.36 -23.55
C LYS A 442 -8.95 -16.97 -24.27
N ALA A 443 -8.88 -16.77 -25.59
CA ALA A 443 -10.03 -16.40 -26.41
C ALA A 443 -11.09 -17.51 -26.50
#